data_AF-K3XAK6-F1
#
_entry.id   AF-K3XAK6-F1
#
_cell.length_a   1.000
_cell.length_b   1.000
_cell.length_c   1.000
_cell.angle_alpha   90.00
_cell.angle_beta   90.00
_cell.angle_gamma   90.00
#
_symmetry.space_group_name_H-M   'P 1'
#
loop_
_entity.id
_entity.type
_entity.pdbx_description
1 polymer ?
#
loop_
_entity_poly.entity_id
_entity_poly.type
_entity_poly.pdbx_seq_one_letter_code
_entity_poly.pdbx_strand_id
1 'polypeptide(L)'
;MPRLQSSWSSMYHTWYMRHRNPKKLRGDDPEVFRPERWLEMKTRPSAYEYPVFQADPCICPGMNIGLLEIKISVVIMLRHFHVRIQDGEQLKNRGYIPSVALKIAGGLPLQMTPRMRAPSAYWLNDFCWDELCTITLRT
;
A
#
# COMPACT_ATOMS: atom_id res chain seq x y z
N MET A 1 -36.68 -0.80 0.61
CA MET A 1 -35.44 -1.50 0.98
C MET A 1 -35.80 -2.60 1.96
N PRO A 2 -35.35 -3.86 1.74
CA PRO A 2 -35.65 -4.96 2.67
C PRO A 2 -35.02 -4.68 4.04
N ARG A 3 -35.77 -4.98 5.11
CA ARG A 3 -35.35 -4.76 6.50
C ARG A 3 -34.42 -5.91 6.92
N LEU A 4 -33.20 -5.61 7.31
CA LEU A 4 -32.27 -6.60 7.87
C LEU A 4 -32.88 -7.21 9.13
N GLN A 5 -32.92 -8.54 9.21
CA GLN A 5 -33.39 -9.28 10.38
C GLN A 5 -32.29 -9.35 11.44
N SER A 6 -32.65 -9.43 12.73
CA SER A 6 -31.70 -9.38 13.85
C SER A 6 -30.68 -10.53 13.90
N SER A 7 -30.94 -11.65 13.22
CA SER A 7 -30.05 -12.82 13.16
C SER A 7 -29.04 -12.79 12.01
N TRP A 8 -29.08 -11.77 11.13
CA TRP A 8 -28.24 -11.73 9.94
C TRP A 8 -26.96 -10.93 10.19
N SER A 9 -25.82 -11.58 10.02
CA SER A 9 -24.52 -10.91 9.95
C SER A 9 -24.29 -10.37 8.55
N SER A 10 -24.15 -9.05 8.41
CA SER A 10 -23.78 -8.42 7.15
C SER A 10 -22.26 -8.28 7.08
N MET A 11 -21.65 -8.92 6.08
CA MET A 11 -20.23 -8.75 5.76
C MET A 11 -20.10 -7.98 4.45
N TYR A 12 -19.38 -6.85 4.49
CA TYR A 12 -19.07 -6.08 3.30
C TYR A 12 -17.55 -6.09 3.07
N HIS A 13 -17.13 -6.43 1.86
CA HIS A 13 -15.73 -6.30 1.45
C HIS A 13 -15.53 -4.95 0.77
N THR A 14 -15.03 -3.98 1.53
CA THR A 14 -14.74 -2.62 1.05
C THR A 14 -13.89 -2.65 -0.23
N TRP A 15 -12.87 -3.52 -0.27
CA TRP A 15 -11.97 -3.71 -1.42
C TRP A 15 -12.71 -3.90 -2.76
N TYR A 16 -13.65 -4.84 -2.84
CA TYR A 16 -14.36 -5.11 -4.09
C TYR A 16 -15.46 -4.08 -4.35
N MET A 17 -16.27 -3.78 -3.34
CA MET A 17 -17.46 -2.96 -3.50
C MET A 17 -17.17 -1.47 -3.71
N ARG A 18 -16.03 -0.96 -3.21
CA ARG A 18 -15.69 0.46 -3.30
C ARG A 18 -14.39 0.74 -4.05
N HIS A 19 -13.33 -0.05 -3.85
CA HIS A 19 -12.05 0.23 -4.53
C HIS A 19 -12.04 -0.18 -6.00
N ARG A 20 -12.88 -1.14 -6.43
CA ARG A 20 -13.00 -1.55 -7.84
C ARG A 20 -14.28 -1.07 -8.52
N ASN A 21 -15.08 -0.24 -7.85
CA ASN A 21 -16.33 0.27 -8.41
C ASN A 21 -16.02 1.48 -9.32
N PRO A 22 -16.40 1.48 -10.60
CA PRO A 22 -16.09 2.56 -11.54
C PRO A 22 -16.80 3.89 -11.21
N LYS A 23 -17.79 3.89 -10.32
CA LYS A 23 -18.49 5.12 -9.88
C LYS A 23 -17.51 6.12 -9.24
N LYS A 24 -17.67 7.42 -9.57
CA LYS A 24 -17.16 8.69 -8.97
C LYS A 24 -15.68 8.79 -8.50
N LEU A 25 -15.12 7.78 -7.83
CA LEU A 25 -13.76 7.77 -7.27
C LEU A 25 -12.73 7.14 -8.21
N ARG A 26 -13.09 6.11 -8.97
CA ARG A 26 -12.16 5.34 -9.82
C ARG A 26 -12.35 5.59 -11.33
N GLY A 27 -13.47 6.17 -11.75
CA GLY A 27 -13.74 6.47 -13.16
C GLY A 27 -13.69 5.22 -14.04
N ASP A 28 -13.26 5.40 -15.29
CA ASP A 28 -13.31 4.35 -16.33
C ASP A 28 -12.19 3.30 -16.20
N ASP A 29 -11.16 3.55 -15.37
CA ASP A 29 -10.00 2.68 -15.22
C ASP A 29 -9.79 2.18 -13.76
N PRO A 30 -10.74 1.43 -13.19
CA PRO A 30 -10.68 1.01 -11.78
C PRO A 30 -9.56 0.02 -11.46
N GLU A 31 -9.03 -0.69 -12.46
CA GLU A 31 -7.97 -1.69 -12.30
C GLU A 31 -6.55 -1.12 -12.45
N VAL A 32 -6.43 0.14 -12.89
CA VAL A 32 -5.14 0.79 -13.14
C VAL A 32 -4.63 1.49 -11.87
N PHE A 33 -3.36 1.27 -11.56
CA PHE A 33 -2.67 2.01 -10.50
C PHE A 33 -2.27 3.41 -11.01
N ARG A 34 -3.04 4.44 -10.64
CA ARG A 34 -2.83 5.84 -11.01
C ARG A 34 -2.89 6.78 -9.78
N PRO A 35 -1.77 7.02 -9.08
CA PRO A 35 -1.75 7.84 -7.86
C PRO A 35 -2.08 9.32 -8.11
N GLU A 36 -1.86 9.83 -9.32
CA GLU A 36 -2.13 11.22 -9.73
C GLU A 36 -3.61 11.60 -9.55
N ARG A 37 -4.50 10.60 -9.59
CA ARG A 37 -5.94 10.78 -9.36
C ARG A 37 -6.25 11.49 -8.04
N TRP A 38 -5.45 11.26 -7.00
CA TRP A 38 -5.63 11.90 -5.70
C TRP A 38 -5.26 13.39 -5.70
N LEU A 39 -4.48 13.84 -6.68
CA LEU A 39 -4.07 15.23 -6.88
C LEU A 39 -5.06 16.00 -7.76
N GLU A 40 -5.74 15.31 -8.69
CA GLU A 40 -6.74 15.89 -9.60
C GLU A 40 -8.08 16.19 -8.91
N MET A 41 -8.37 15.54 -7.79
CA MET A 41 -9.65 15.70 -7.07
C MET A 41 -9.75 17.07 -6.39
N LYS A 42 -10.79 17.83 -6.73
CA LYS A 42 -11.11 19.12 -6.08
C LYS A 42 -11.44 18.96 -4.59
N THR A 43 -12.10 17.87 -4.23
CA THR A 43 -12.54 17.55 -2.87
C THR A 43 -12.09 16.15 -2.50
N ARG A 44 -11.48 15.99 -1.33
CA ARG A 44 -11.10 14.67 -0.82
C ARG A 44 -12.36 13.87 -0.45
N PRO A 45 -12.39 12.56 -0.74
CA PRO A 45 -13.52 11.73 -0.36
C PRO A 45 -13.64 11.61 1.15
N SER A 46 -14.88 11.54 1.64
CA SER A 46 -15.18 11.22 3.03
C SER A 46 -14.78 9.77 3.36
N ALA A 47 -14.65 9.44 4.66
CA ALA A 47 -14.39 8.07 5.11
C ALA A 47 -15.47 7.08 4.63
N TYR A 48 -16.71 7.55 4.48
CA TYR A 48 -17.83 6.80 3.93
C TYR A 48 -17.73 6.55 2.43
N GLU A 49 -17.08 7.45 1.70
CA GLU A 49 -16.81 7.31 0.28
C GLU A 49 -15.61 6.39 0.04
N TYR A 50 -14.58 6.44 0.89
CA TYR A 50 -13.36 5.64 0.75
C TYR A 50 -12.87 5.05 2.10
N PRO A 51 -13.52 3.97 2.61
CA PRO A 51 -13.28 3.43 3.95
C PRO A 51 -12.05 2.51 4.02
N VAL A 52 -10.84 3.05 3.83
CA VAL A 52 -9.59 2.27 3.98
C VAL A 52 -9.40 1.81 5.42
N PHE A 53 -9.69 2.69 6.37
CA PHE A 53 -9.57 2.45 7.82
C PHE A 53 -10.95 2.34 8.49
N GLN A 54 -11.96 1.90 7.73
CA GLN A 54 -13.39 1.99 8.10
C GLN A 54 -13.89 3.44 8.27
N ALA A 55 -15.15 3.60 8.66
CA ALA A 55 -15.81 4.89 8.90
C ALA A 55 -16.63 4.86 10.21
N ASP A 56 -16.78 6.03 10.83
CA ASP A 56 -17.48 6.28 12.11
C ASP A 56 -17.16 5.26 13.22
N PRO A 57 -18.07 4.76 14.10
CA PRO A 57 -17.71 4.21 15.42
C PRO A 57 -16.74 3.01 15.41
N CYS A 58 -16.45 2.44 14.25
CA CYS A 58 -15.49 1.36 14.05
C CYS A 58 -14.22 1.80 13.27
N ILE A 59 -13.88 3.09 13.27
CA ILE A 59 -12.63 3.58 12.67
C ILE A 59 -11.41 2.87 13.30
N CYS A 60 -10.44 2.52 12.47
CA CYS A 60 -9.23 1.86 12.93
C CYS A 60 -8.47 2.76 13.93
N PRO A 61 -8.27 2.33 15.19
CA PRO A 61 -7.53 3.13 16.17
C PRO A 61 -6.06 3.31 15.76
N GLY A 62 -5.51 2.40 14.94
CA GLY A 62 -4.15 2.44 14.40
C GLY A 62 -3.99 3.28 13.13
N MET A 63 -5.00 4.01 12.65
CA MET A 63 -4.93 4.76 11.39
C MET A 63 -3.72 5.70 11.32
N ASN A 64 -3.51 6.51 12.35
CA ASN A 64 -2.44 7.51 12.35
C ASN A 64 -1.04 6.88 12.35
N ILE A 65 -0.87 5.81 13.14
CA ILE A 65 0.40 5.09 13.23
C ILE A 65 0.68 4.37 11.91
N GLY A 66 -0.30 3.66 11.35
CA GLY A 66 -0.13 2.96 10.07
C GLY A 66 0.19 3.92 8.91
N LEU A 67 -0.44 5.10 8.88
CA LEU A 67 -0.09 6.13 7.89
C LEU A 67 1.33 6.67 8.07
N LEU A 68 1.79 6.84 9.30
CA LEU A 68 3.14 7.29 9.60
C LEU A 68 4.18 6.24 9.17
N GLU A 69 3.98 4.98 9.56
CA GLU A 69 4.87 3.86 9.23
C GLU A 69 5.00 3.66 7.72
N ILE A 70 3.89 3.70 6.98
CA ILE A 70 3.91 3.55 5.52
C ILE A 70 4.68 4.70 4.87
N LYS A 71 4.45 5.95 5.30
CA LYS A 71 5.16 7.12 4.74
C LYS A 71 6.67 7.03 4.99
N ILE A 72 7.07 6.73 6.23
CA ILE A 72 8.48 6.60 6.59
C ILE A 72 9.12 5.45 5.80
N SER A 73 8.48 4.29 5.75
CA SER A 73 8.99 3.12 5.02
C SER A 73 9.19 3.43 3.54
N VAL A 74 8.20 4.06 2.88
CA VAL A 74 8.30 4.45 1.47
C VAL A 74 9.45 5.44 1.26
N VAL A 75 9.59 6.45 2.12
CA VAL A 75 10.68 7.43 2.01
C VAL A 75 12.04 6.76 2.17
N ILE A 76 12.21 5.86 3.14
CA ILE A 76 13.46 5.13 3.36
C ILE A 76 13.79 4.27 2.13
N MET A 77 12.83 3.47 1.64
CA MET A 77 13.04 2.65 0.44
C MET A 77 13.46 3.48 -0.77
N LEU A 78 12.74 4.58 -1.05
CA LEU A 78 13.02 5.43 -2.21
C LEU A 78 14.31 6.25 -2.09
N ARG A 79 14.73 6.58 -0.86
CA ARG A 79 15.94 7.37 -0.59
C ARG A 79 17.21 6.51 -0.66
N HIS A 80 17.16 5.29 -0.16
CA HIS A 80 18.33 4.43 0.01
C HIS A 80 18.47 3.37 -1.08
N PHE A 81 17.40 3.03 -1.80
CA PHE A 81 17.41 1.94 -2.77
C PHE A 81 16.84 2.35 -4.13
N HIS A 82 17.32 1.68 -5.18
CA HIS A 82 16.60 1.49 -6.43
C HIS A 82 15.85 0.17 -6.34
N VAL A 83 14.52 0.26 -6.35
CA VAL A 83 13.63 -0.89 -6.24
C VAL A 83 13.17 -1.29 -7.64
N ARG A 84 13.37 -2.56 -7.99
CA ARG A 84 12.90 -3.19 -9.22
C ARG A 84 12.18 -4.48 -8.90
N ILE A 85 11.28 -4.89 -9.77
CA ILE A 85 10.67 -6.21 -9.71
C ILE A 85 11.71 -7.20 -10.23
N GLN A 86 11.83 -8.37 -9.59
CA GLN A 86 12.80 -9.37 -10.00
C GLN A 86 12.56 -9.81 -11.46
N ASP A 87 13.66 -10.01 -12.19
CA ASP A 87 13.59 -10.41 -13.59
C ASP A 87 12.88 -11.76 -13.75
N GLY A 88 12.03 -11.87 -14.78
CA GLY A 88 11.23 -13.08 -15.05
C GLY A 88 9.91 -13.16 -14.27
N GLU A 89 9.64 -12.24 -13.33
CA GLU A 89 8.40 -12.25 -12.57
C GLU A 89 7.18 -11.81 -13.40
N GLN A 90 6.18 -12.69 -13.47
CA GLN A 90 4.89 -12.36 -14.09
C GLN A 90 3.98 -11.67 -13.08
N LEU A 91 3.53 -10.46 -13.41
CA LEU A 91 2.64 -9.64 -12.57
C LEU A 91 1.16 -9.91 -12.85
N LYS A 92 0.86 -10.38 -14.06
CA LYS A 92 -0.49 -10.72 -14.49
C LYS A 92 -0.81 -12.13 -13.94
N ASN A 93 -1.99 -12.28 -13.32
CA ASN A 93 -2.51 -13.55 -12.76
C ASN A 93 -1.95 -14.00 -11.40
N ARG A 94 -1.46 -13.08 -10.55
CA ARG A 94 -1.23 -13.43 -9.13
C ARG A 94 -2.55 -13.55 -8.38
N GLY A 95 -2.70 -14.66 -7.66
CA GLY A 95 -3.80 -14.83 -6.71
C GLY A 95 -3.62 -13.96 -5.46
N TYR A 96 -4.70 -13.79 -4.72
CA TYR A 96 -4.65 -13.20 -3.38
C TYR A 96 -5.03 -14.25 -2.35
N ILE A 97 -4.40 -14.22 -1.19
CA ILE A 97 -4.79 -15.04 -0.05
C ILE A 97 -5.88 -14.25 0.71
N PRO A 98 -7.12 -14.76 0.78
CA PRO A 98 -8.18 -14.13 1.55
C PRO A 98 -7.86 -14.30 3.04
N SER A 99 -7.23 -13.28 3.62
CA SER A 99 -6.98 -13.18 5.06
C SER A 99 -7.48 -11.83 5.58
N VAL A 100 -7.34 -11.57 6.89
CA VAL A 100 -7.73 -10.29 7.50
C VAL A 100 -7.12 -9.09 6.77
N ALA A 101 -5.88 -9.23 6.29
CA ALA A 101 -5.28 -8.35 5.30
C ALA A 101 -5.21 -9.06 3.94
N LEU A 102 -5.49 -8.35 2.85
CA LEU A 102 -5.33 -8.91 1.51
C LEU A 102 -3.84 -9.09 1.21
N LYS A 103 -3.38 -10.35 1.09
CA LYS A 103 -1.98 -10.68 0.80
C LYS A 103 -1.85 -11.19 -0.63
N ILE A 104 -0.75 -10.85 -1.30
CA ILE A 104 -0.41 -11.41 -2.60
C ILE A 104 0.04 -12.86 -2.38
N ALA A 105 -0.59 -13.82 -3.06
CA ALA A 105 -0.18 -15.22 -2.99
C ALA A 105 1.23 -15.36 -3.59
N GLY A 106 2.14 -16.01 -2.84
CA GLY A 106 3.54 -16.14 -3.24
C GLY A 106 4.37 -14.85 -3.10
N GLY A 107 3.83 -13.79 -2.49
CA GLY A 107 4.54 -12.51 -2.32
C GLY A 107 4.80 -11.77 -3.63
N LEU A 108 5.69 -10.78 -3.60
CA LEU A 108 6.19 -10.07 -4.77
C LEU A 108 7.72 -9.96 -4.64
N PRO A 109 8.50 -10.78 -5.35
CA PRO A 109 9.95 -10.71 -5.29
C PRO A 109 10.45 -9.39 -5.88
N LEU A 110 11.26 -8.67 -5.10
CA LEU A 110 11.83 -7.37 -5.46
C LEU A 110 13.36 -7.46 -5.42
N GLN A 111 14.01 -6.85 -6.41
CA GLN A 111 15.43 -6.55 -6.40
C GLN A 111 15.63 -5.13 -5.86
N MET A 112 16.40 -5.00 -4.78
CA MET A 112 16.74 -3.71 -4.17
C MET A 112 18.24 -3.49 -4.29
N THR A 113 18.64 -2.43 -5.00
CA THR A 113 20.05 -2.06 -5.16
C THR A 113 20.33 -0.76 -4.41
N PRO A 114 21.39 -0.66 -3.59
CA PRO A 114 21.69 0.57 -2.86
C PRO A 114 21.88 1.76 -3.81
N ARG A 115 21.31 2.91 -3.47
CA ARG A 115 21.53 4.14 -4.21
C ARG A 115 22.81 4.80 -3.71
N MET A 116 23.82 4.89 -4.55
CA MET A 116 25.03 5.66 -4.25
C MET A 116 24.64 7.12 -3.99
N ARG A 117 25.08 7.64 -2.85
CA ARG A 117 24.79 9.00 -2.43
C ARG A 117 25.91 9.91 -2.91
N ALA A 118 25.58 11.06 -3.50
CA ALA A 118 26.53 12.17 -3.50
C ALA A 118 26.80 12.53 -2.02
N PRO A 119 28.07 12.69 -1.58
CA PRO A 119 28.38 12.93 -0.18
C PRO A 119 27.70 14.24 0.26
N SER A 120 26.60 14.14 1.01
CA SER A 120 25.96 15.31 1.60
C SER A 120 26.78 15.70 2.82
N ALA A 121 27.30 16.93 2.83
CA ALA A 121 28.26 17.49 3.80
C ALA A 121 27.82 17.57 5.27
N TYR A 122 26.79 16.82 5.69
CA TYR A 122 26.28 16.78 7.05
C TYR A 122 25.92 15.35 7.43
N TRP A 123 26.90 14.59 7.94
CA TRP A 123 26.70 13.33 8.65
C TRP A 123 27.59 13.34 9.89
N LEU A 124 27.03 13.84 11.00
CA LEU A 124 27.46 13.38 12.32
C LEU A 124 26.66 12.09 12.62
N ASN A 125 27.42 11.02 12.86
CA ASN A 125 27.07 9.73 13.46
C ASN A 125 26.54 8.62 12.53
N ASP A 126 27.49 7.83 12.03
CA ASP A 126 27.64 6.38 12.26
C ASP A 126 26.40 5.47 12.14
N PHE A 127 25.67 5.57 11.04
CA PHE A 127 24.90 4.42 10.53
C PHE A 127 25.56 3.91 9.25
N CYS A 128 26.52 3.02 9.41
CA CYS A 128 27.19 2.31 8.32
C CYS A 128 26.19 1.31 7.70
N TRP A 129 25.58 1.67 6.58
CA TRP A 129 24.64 0.81 5.83
C TRP A 129 25.35 -0.24 4.96
N ASP A 130 26.68 -0.25 4.93
CA ASP A 130 27.46 -1.15 4.07
C ASP A 130 27.43 -2.61 4.54
N GLU A 131 27.28 -2.88 5.84
CA GLU A 131 27.24 -4.26 6.34
C GLU A 131 25.89 -4.98 6.09
N LEU A 132 24.78 -4.24 6.02
CA LEU A 132 23.46 -4.84 5.78
C LEU A 132 23.16 -5.14 4.30
N CYS A 133 23.89 -4.52 3.37
CA CYS A 133 23.72 -4.79 1.93
C CYS A 133 24.33 -6.13 1.51
N THR A 134 25.35 -6.63 2.22
CA THR A 134 26.04 -7.88 1.87
C THR A 134 25.30 -9.12 2.41
N ILE A 135 24.52 -8.98 3.48
CA ILE A 135 23.87 -10.11 4.17
C ILE A 135 22.62 -10.62 3.43
N THR A 136 21.97 -9.82 2.57
CA THR A 136 20.74 -10.22 1.86
C THR A 136 20.95 -10.74 0.43
N LEU A 137 22.20 -10.81 -0.06
CA LEU A 137 22.52 -11.38 -1.40
C LEU A 137 23.11 -12.80 -1.34
N ARG A 138 23.11 -13.45 -0.18
CA ARG A 138 23.48 -14.86 0.00
C ARG A 138 22.52 -15.58 0.95
N THR A 139 21.27 -15.73 0.56
CA THR A 139 20.38 -16.81 1.02
C THR A 139 19.45 -17.21 -0.10
#